data_AF-A0A8J4SAW1-F1
#
_entry.id   AF-A0A8J4SAW1-F1
#
_cell.length_a   1.000
_cell.length_b   1.000
_cell.length_c   1.000
_cell.angle_alpha   90.00
_cell.angle_beta   90.00
_cell.angle_gamma   90.00
#
_symmetry.space_group_name_H-M   'P 1'
#
loop_
_entity.id
_entity.type
_entity.pdbx_description
1 polymer ?
#
loop_
_entity_poly.entity_id
_entity_poly.type
_entity_poly.pdbx_seq_one_letter_code
_entity_poly.pdbx_strand_id
1 'polypeptide(L)'
;MIAVYRTAEGIVSDTVYLSGELMSSPTMRGRRFGAVTTRLDDMLRVFKVLFAFHQKKLQAESRDLDKALQFLAKKLSQAHLRVSKEETNEVLHNGAAQAVSDTSTRLVDQEAVEREAKRSFLLDEERCAKIQSEIEVERESIQRELSKTLPDVHEATEALSQINKYHIVEMKSFTNPPQLVRLAMQAVCVLLGVPPTWSEALRILADIHFLERLREFDKDRIDPMLMERVKFYVNHPDFSMENMRRASLASTTLCKWVLALVRYFDAMKRMAPTQQLLEETERQFHIVEQRVKAEKRKLVDIEVNLAELRIKHAQNLQHESELQRTQETRMRWKSSVANFGNVIKQWYDITKERQETVDQQRINLLGDCAIIATLIIFGAEIRHEEREQLVLQYVESLCRGRLYSNAQGP
;
A
#
# COMPACT_ATOMS: atom_id res chain seq x y z
N MET A 1 81.75 -19.08 11.82
CA MET A 1 82.98 -19.04 10.99
C MET A 1 84.17 -19.68 11.68
N ILE A 2 84.71 -19.17 12.79
CA ILE A 2 85.89 -19.78 13.46
C ILE A 2 85.60 -21.22 13.93
N ALA A 3 84.45 -21.46 14.55
CA ALA A 3 84.01 -22.80 14.92
C ALA A 3 83.87 -23.72 13.69
N VAL A 4 83.32 -23.19 12.60
CA VAL A 4 83.11 -23.92 11.33
C VAL A 4 84.46 -24.33 10.73
N TYR A 5 85.40 -23.41 10.63
CA TYR A 5 86.74 -23.66 10.12
C TYR A 5 87.48 -24.77 10.88
N ARG A 6 87.46 -24.72 12.22
CA ARG A 6 88.14 -25.71 13.07
C ARG A 6 87.62 -27.13 12.87
N THR A 7 86.33 -27.31 12.64
CA THR A 7 85.74 -28.64 12.38
C THR A 7 86.19 -29.19 11.01
N ALA A 8 86.32 -28.35 9.98
CA ALA A 8 86.72 -28.78 8.63
C ALA A 8 88.19 -29.15 8.61
N GLU A 9 89.02 -28.31 9.25
CA GLU A 9 90.44 -28.53 9.37
C GLU A 9 90.72 -29.84 10.13
N GLY A 10 89.93 -30.17 11.16
CA GLY A 10 90.01 -31.45 11.86
C GLY A 10 89.72 -32.65 10.96
N ILE A 11 88.64 -32.61 10.18
CA ILE A 11 88.23 -33.73 9.31
C ILE A 11 89.19 -33.92 8.12
N VAL A 12 89.69 -32.83 7.53
CA VAL A 12 90.72 -32.89 6.47
C VAL A 12 92.03 -33.42 7.04
N SER A 13 92.40 -33.02 8.26
CA SER A 13 93.60 -33.55 8.91
C SER A 13 93.47 -35.06 9.15
N ASP A 14 92.34 -35.52 9.68
CA ASP A 14 92.10 -36.95 9.96
C ASP A 14 92.06 -37.81 8.68
N THR A 15 91.48 -37.30 7.58
CA THR A 15 91.48 -38.00 6.27
C THR A 15 92.86 -38.05 5.62
N VAL A 16 93.68 -36.99 5.74
CA VAL A 16 95.08 -37.00 5.29
C VAL A 16 95.93 -37.97 6.14
N TYR A 17 95.64 -38.12 7.44
CA TYR A 17 96.31 -39.11 8.29
C TYR A 17 95.88 -40.56 8.01
N LEU A 18 94.59 -40.80 7.67
CA LEU A 18 94.05 -42.15 7.41
C LEU A 18 94.35 -42.68 5.99
N SER A 19 94.54 -41.82 5.00
CA SER A 19 94.74 -42.23 3.60
C SER A 19 96.18 -42.61 3.24
N GLY A 20 97.18 -42.31 4.09
CA GLY A 20 98.58 -42.69 3.85
C GLY A 20 99.22 -42.13 2.57
N GLU A 21 98.48 -41.40 1.75
CA GLU A 21 98.95 -40.80 0.52
C GLU A 21 99.41 -39.36 0.79
N LEU A 22 100.72 -39.16 0.74
CA LEU A 22 101.33 -37.87 0.50
C LEU A 22 100.97 -37.44 -0.94
N MET A 23 99.73 -36.99 -1.16
CA MET A 23 99.33 -36.35 -2.41
C MET A 23 100.09 -35.03 -2.52
N SER A 24 101.22 -35.09 -3.21
CA SER A 24 101.97 -33.93 -3.67
C SER A 24 101.11 -33.19 -4.69
N SER A 25 100.48 -32.09 -4.28
CA SER A 25 99.94 -31.14 -5.24
C SER A 25 101.08 -30.25 -5.77
N PRO A 26 101.31 -30.22 -7.10
CA PRO A 26 102.38 -29.46 -7.72
C PRO A 26 101.95 -28.01 -7.95
N THR A 27 102.26 -27.11 -7.03
CA THR A 27 102.54 -25.72 -7.41
C THR A 27 103.82 -25.23 -6.74
N MET A 28 104.75 -24.85 -7.62
CA MET A 28 106.09 -24.39 -7.36
C MET A 28 106.14 -23.14 -6.46
N ARG A 29 107.19 -23.12 -5.62
CA ARG A 29 107.85 -21.98 -4.97
C ARG A 29 107.13 -21.31 -3.78
N GLY A 30 107.44 -21.86 -2.61
CA GLY A 30 108.17 -21.10 -1.59
C GLY A 30 107.39 -20.05 -0.81
N ARG A 31 106.72 -20.50 0.26
CA ARG A 31 106.81 -19.97 1.63
C ARG A 31 106.04 -20.90 2.57
N ARG A 32 106.77 -21.67 3.39
CA ARG A 32 106.21 -22.29 4.60
C ARG A 32 106.10 -21.19 5.66
N PHE A 33 104.92 -20.58 5.76
CA PHE A 33 104.47 -19.80 6.92
C PHE A 33 103.05 -20.27 7.24
N GLY A 34 102.88 -20.93 8.39
CA GLY A 34 101.61 -21.20 9.10
C GLY A 34 100.41 -21.66 8.27
N ALA A 35 100.19 -22.98 8.18
CA ALA A 35 99.07 -23.62 7.49
C ALA A 35 97.64 -23.34 8.04
N VAL A 36 97.45 -22.33 8.89
CA VAL A 36 96.17 -22.02 9.56
C VAL A 36 95.55 -20.69 9.08
N THR A 37 96.29 -19.81 8.40
CA THR A 37 95.82 -18.45 8.08
C THR A 37 95.34 -18.23 6.64
N THR A 38 95.79 -19.01 5.65
CA THR A 38 95.39 -18.82 4.24
C THR A 38 94.01 -19.40 3.93
N ARG A 39 93.74 -20.64 4.33
CA ARG A 39 92.45 -21.32 4.07
C ARG A 39 91.26 -20.65 4.77
N LEU A 40 91.48 -20.15 6.00
CA LEU A 40 90.46 -19.38 6.71
C LEU A 40 90.16 -18.04 6.01
N ASP A 41 91.19 -17.34 5.52
CA ASP A 41 91.03 -16.09 4.76
C ASP A 41 90.29 -16.35 3.44
N ASP A 42 90.64 -17.40 2.71
CA ASP A 42 89.96 -17.81 1.48
C ASP A 42 88.49 -18.18 1.73
N MET A 43 88.20 -18.95 2.79
CA MET A 43 86.83 -19.28 3.20
C MET A 43 86.03 -18.01 3.57
N LEU A 44 86.65 -17.05 4.26
CA LEU A 44 86.02 -15.77 4.60
C LEU A 44 85.77 -14.90 3.35
N ARG A 45 86.67 -14.92 2.37
CA ARG A 45 86.50 -14.21 1.09
C ARG A 45 85.35 -14.81 0.29
N VAL A 46 85.33 -16.14 0.12
CA VAL A 46 84.25 -16.86 -0.57
C VAL A 46 82.92 -16.62 0.14
N PHE A 47 82.87 -16.75 1.47
CA PHE A 47 81.68 -16.45 2.26
C PHE A 47 81.16 -15.02 2.02
N LYS A 48 82.03 -14.01 2.09
CA LYS A 48 81.63 -12.60 1.90
C LYS A 48 81.03 -12.36 0.52
N VAL A 49 81.62 -12.94 -0.54
CA VAL A 49 81.11 -12.82 -1.91
C VAL A 49 79.76 -13.50 -2.05
N LEU A 50 79.65 -14.76 -1.61
CA LEU A 50 78.40 -15.53 -1.66
C LEU A 50 77.29 -14.84 -0.86
N PHE A 51 77.57 -14.44 0.38
CA PHE A 51 76.61 -13.78 1.25
C PHE A 51 76.14 -12.45 0.65
N ALA A 52 77.06 -11.59 0.19
CA ALA A 52 76.68 -10.30 -0.40
C ALA A 52 75.83 -10.48 -1.67
N PHE A 53 76.14 -11.48 -2.50
CA PHE A 53 75.37 -11.80 -3.70
C PHE A 53 73.96 -12.31 -3.36
N HIS A 54 73.86 -13.36 -2.55
CA HIS A 54 72.59 -13.98 -2.19
C HIS A 54 71.73 -13.09 -1.29
N GLN A 55 72.32 -12.29 -0.40
CA GLN A 55 71.60 -11.32 0.42
C GLN A 55 70.91 -10.27 -0.48
N LYS A 56 71.62 -9.70 -1.46
CA LYS A 56 71.02 -8.76 -2.41
C LYS A 56 69.93 -9.40 -3.25
N LYS A 57 70.15 -10.63 -3.73
CA LYS A 57 69.17 -11.39 -4.51
C LYS A 57 67.88 -11.63 -3.72
N LEU A 58 67.97 -12.19 -2.51
CA LEU A 58 66.80 -12.47 -1.67
C LEU A 58 66.10 -11.20 -1.19
N GLN A 59 66.83 -10.12 -0.93
CA GLN A 59 66.23 -8.82 -0.60
C GLN A 59 65.44 -8.24 -1.78
N ALA A 60 65.94 -8.38 -3.01
CA ALA A 60 65.22 -7.94 -4.20
C ALA A 60 63.95 -8.80 -4.41
N GLU A 61 64.08 -10.13 -4.36
CA GLU A 61 62.95 -11.06 -4.50
C GLU A 61 61.87 -10.80 -3.43
N SER A 62 62.24 -10.66 -2.15
CA SER A 62 61.29 -10.36 -1.07
C SER A 62 60.58 -9.02 -1.26
N ARG A 63 61.28 -7.97 -1.73
CA ARG A 63 60.65 -6.67 -2.00
C ARG A 63 59.64 -6.75 -3.14
N ASP A 64 59.94 -7.52 -4.18
CA ASP A 64 59.06 -7.62 -5.34
C ASP A 64 57.84 -8.51 -5.06
N LEU A 65 58.02 -9.59 -4.27
CA LEU A 65 56.92 -10.41 -3.75
C LEU A 65 56.02 -9.62 -2.79
N ASP A 66 56.58 -8.81 -1.87
CA ASP A 66 55.78 -7.96 -0.99
C ASP A 66 54.93 -6.94 -1.78
N LYS A 67 55.52 -6.29 -2.80
CA LYS A 67 54.76 -5.43 -3.72
C LYS A 67 53.65 -6.20 -4.45
N ALA A 68 53.94 -7.42 -4.92
CA ALA A 68 52.95 -8.27 -5.60
C ALA A 68 51.80 -8.65 -4.64
N LEU A 69 52.09 -9.01 -3.39
CA LEU A 69 51.09 -9.32 -2.37
C LEU A 69 50.21 -8.11 -2.06
N GLN A 70 50.79 -6.92 -1.88
CA GLN A 70 50.03 -5.69 -1.66
C GLN A 70 49.11 -5.38 -2.86
N PHE A 71 49.61 -5.55 -4.08
CA PHE A 71 48.83 -5.37 -5.29
C PHE A 71 47.66 -6.36 -5.39
N LEU A 72 47.93 -7.65 -5.19
CA LEU A 72 46.92 -8.72 -5.25
C LEU A 72 45.86 -8.54 -4.16
N ALA A 73 46.26 -8.22 -2.93
CA ALA A 73 45.34 -7.93 -1.82
C ALA A 73 44.42 -6.74 -2.14
N LYS A 74 44.96 -5.68 -2.75
CA LYS A 74 44.16 -4.53 -3.20
C LYS A 74 43.18 -4.90 -4.32
N LYS A 75 43.58 -5.75 -5.26
CA LYS A 75 42.69 -6.20 -6.34
C LYS A 75 41.59 -7.13 -5.84
N LEU A 76 41.91 -7.99 -4.88
CA LEU A 76 40.95 -8.89 -4.23
C LEU A 76 39.89 -8.12 -3.43
N SER A 77 40.29 -7.13 -2.63
CA SER A 77 39.32 -6.28 -1.92
C SER A 77 38.42 -5.47 -2.86
N GLN A 78 38.97 -4.97 -3.98
CA GLN A 78 38.18 -4.31 -5.02
C GLN A 78 37.16 -5.26 -5.66
N ALA A 79 37.52 -6.52 -5.90
CA ALA A 79 36.60 -7.53 -6.45
C ALA A 79 35.47 -7.85 -5.47
N HIS A 80 35.79 -8.08 -4.18
CA HIS A 80 34.78 -8.32 -3.14
C HIS A 80 33.80 -7.17 -2.98
N LEU A 81 34.30 -5.92 -2.96
CA LEU A 81 33.43 -4.74 -2.85
C LEU A 81 32.47 -4.63 -4.05
N ARG A 82 32.93 -4.99 -5.25
CA ARG A 82 32.11 -4.99 -6.47
C ARG A 82 31.00 -6.05 -6.41
N VAL A 83 31.31 -7.25 -5.92
CA VAL A 83 30.31 -8.32 -5.73
C VAL A 83 29.28 -7.91 -4.67
N SER A 84 29.72 -7.36 -3.54
CA SER A 84 28.82 -6.92 -2.46
C SER A 84 27.85 -5.82 -2.91
N LYS A 85 28.30 -4.87 -3.74
CA LYS A 85 27.39 -3.88 -4.36
C LYS A 85 26.31 -4.54 -5.22
N GLU A 86 26.65 -5.62 -5.91
CA GLU A 86 25.67 -6.32 -6.76
C GLU A 86 24.65 -7.11 -5.92
N GLU A 87 25.06 -7.68 -4.79
CA GLU A 87 24.13 -8.31 -3.84
C GLU A 87 23.10 -7.30 -3.30
N THR A 88 23.51 -6.05 -3.03
CA THR A 88 22.55 -5.01 -2.63
C THR A 88 21.54 -4.69 -3.73
N ASN A 89 21.94 -4.77 -5.00
CA ASN A 89 21.04 -4.58 -6.14
C ASN A 89 20.04 -5.74 -6.30
N GLU A 90 20.44 -6.99 -6.01
CA GLU A 90 19.54 -8.14 -5.99
C GLU A 90 18.43 -7.97 -4.94
N VAL A 91 18.77 -7.43 -3.76
CA VAL A 91 17.78 -7.09 -2.72
C VAL A 91 16.79 -6.05 -3.24
N LEU A 92 17.24 -5.03 -3.96
CA LEU A 92 16.35 -4.03 -4.57
C LEU A 92 15.41 -4.65 -5.61
N HIS A 93 15.90 -5.58 -6.43
CA HIS A 93 15.07 -6.29 -7.40
C HIS A 93 14.01 -7.15 -6.72
N ASN A 94 14.38 -7.93 -5.70
CA ASN A 94 13.43 -8.72 -4.92
C ASN A 94 12.39 -7.83 -4.23
N GLY A 95 12.80 -6.66 -3.72
CA GLY A 95 11.91 -5.67 -3.15
C GLY A 95 10.90 -5.11 -4.17
N ALA A 96 11.34 -4.84 -5.41
CA ALA A 96 10.45 -4.39 -6.48
C ALA A 96 9.42 -5.46 -6.87
N ALA A 97 9.84 -6.73 -7.01
CA ALA A 97 8.93 -7.84 -7.29
C ALA A 97 7.90 -8.04 -6.16
N GLN A 98 8.32 -7.94 -4.89
CA GLN A 98 7.41 -7.99 -3.75
C GLN A 98 6.41 -6.83 -3.77
N ALA A 99 6.87 -5.60 -4.09
CA ALA A 99 5.99 -4.44 -4.19
C ALA A 99 4.93 -4.58 -5.31
N VAL A 100 5.28 -5.22 -6.43
CA VAL A 100 4.30 -5.58 -7.48
C VAL A 100 3.29 -6.59 -6.97
N SER A 101 3.75 -7.65 -6.31
CA SER A 101 2.87 -8.66 -5.69
C SER A 101 1.92 -8.04 -4.66
N ASP A 102 2.43 -7.21 -3.75
CA ASP A 102 1.65 -6.57 -2.69
C ASP A 102 0.61 -5.58 -3.24
N THR A 103 0.94 -4.87 -4.33
CA THR A 103 -0.04 -3.98 -4.98
C THR A 103 -1.06 -4.75 -5.79
N SER A 104 -0.68 -5.89 -6.38
CA SER A 104 -1.61 -6.77 -7.10
C SER A 104 -2.66 -7.39 -6.17
N THR A 105 -2.25 -7.91 -5.00
CA THR A 105 -3.19 -8.48 -4.02
C THR A 105 -4.18 -7.41 -3.52
N ARG A 106 -3.67 -6.22 -3.15
CA ARG A 106 -4.54 -5.10 -2.73
C ARG A 106 -5.51 -4.65 -3.81
N LEU A 107 -5.12 -4.69 -5.09
CA LEU A 107 -6.03 -4.37 -6.20
C LEU A 107 -7.19 -5.36 -6.27
N VAL A 108 -6.90 -6.66 -6.18
CA VAL A 108 -7.94 -7.70 -6.19
C VAL A 108 -8.90 -7.52 -5.02
N ASP A 109 -8.38 -7.26 -3.82
CA ASP A 109 -9.20 -7.04 -2.63
C ASP A 109 -10.07 -5.79 -2.77
N GLN A 110 -9.52 -4.66 -3.24
CA GLN A 110 -10.29 -3.43 -3.44
C GLN A 110 -11.32 -3.56 -4.57
N GLU A 111 -11.02 -4.25 -5.66
CA GLU A 111 -11.97 -4.52 -6.74
C GLU A 111 -13.12 -5.43 -6.29
N ALA A 112 -12.86 -6.36 -5.35
CA ALA A 112 -13.92 -7.14 -4.71
C ALA A 112 -14.85 -6.25 -3.86
N VAL A 113 -14.28 -5.34 -3.07
CA VAL A 113 -15.03 -4.38 -2.25
C VAL A 113 -15.85 -3.41 -3.12
N GLU A 114 -15.27 -2.86 -4.20
CA GLU A 114 -15.95 -1.98 -5.15
C GLU A 114 -17.16 -2.69 -5.77
N ARG A 115 -16.99 -3.94 -6.21
CA ARG A 115 -18.06 -4.72 -6.84
C ARG A 115 -19.24 -4.95 -5.90
N GLU A 116 -18.98 -5.30 -4.65
CA GLU A 116 -20.04 -5.50 -3.66
C GLU A 116 -20.73 -4.17 -3.30
N ALA A 117 -19.96 -3.09 -3.10
CA ALA A 117 -20.51 -1.76 -2.85
C ALA A 117 -21.37 -1.24 -4.00
N LYS A 118 -20.95 -1.48 -5.25
CA LYS A 118 -21.73 -1.12 -6.44
C LYS A 118 -23.01 -1.92 -6.53
N ARG A 119 -22.97 -3.21 -6.19
CA ARG A 119 -24.16 -4.07 -6.15
C ARG A 119 -25.16 -3.60 -5.09
N SER A 120 -24.71 -3.27 -3.88
CA SER A 120 -25.59 -2.75 -2.82
C SER A 120 -26.21 -1.42 -3.22
N PHE A 121 -25.40 -0.51 -3.79
CA PHE A 121 -25.86 0.79 -4.28
C PHE A 121 -26.97 0.65 -5.32
N LEU A 122 -26.79 -0.21 -6.32
CA LEU A 122 -27.80 -0.42 -7.37
C LEU A 122 -29.11 -1.00 -6.82
N LEU A 123 -29.03 -1.89 -5.83
CA LEU A 123 -30.22 -2.45 -5.18
C LEU A 123 -31.01 -1.39 -4.41
N ASP A 124 -30.31 -0.52 -3.66
CA ASP A 124 -30.95 0.56 -2.92
C ASP A 124 -31.44 1.69 -3.84
N GLU A 125 -30.79 1.95 -4.97
CA GLU A 125 -31.27 2.85 -6.02
C GLU A 125 -32.57 2.32 -6.66
N GLU A 126 -32.64 1.02 -6.98
CA GLU A 126 -33.86 0.39 -7.51
C GLU A 126 -35.02 0.47 -6.49
N ARG A 127 -34.74 0.24 -5.21
CA ARG A 127 -35.73 0.40 -4.13
C ARG A 127 -36.23 1.84 -4.04
N CYS A 128 -35.32 2.81 -4.10
CA CYS A 128 -35.65 4.24 -4.09
C CYS A 128 -36.60 4.60 -5.24
N ALA A 129 -36.30 4.11 -6.46
CA ALA A 129 -37.14 4.33 -7.65
C ALA A 129 -38.53 3.70 -7.53
N LYS A 130 -38.64 2.50 -6.94
CA LYS A 130 -39.93 1.84 -6.68
C LYS A 130 -40.79 2.66 -5.71
N ILE A 131 -40.22 3.06 -4.58
CA ILE A 131 -40.93 3.87 -3.57
C ILE A 131 -41.34 5.22 -4.18
N GLN A 132 -40.49 5.83 -5.01
CA GLN A 132 -40.84 7.07 -5.72
C GLN A 132 -42.06 6.87 -6.63
N SER A 133 -42.10 5.77 -7.40
CA SER A 133 -43.25 5.45 -8.25
C SER A 133 -44.52 5.23 -7.43
N GLU A 134 -44.44 4.60 -6.26
CA GLU A 134 -45.58 4.42 -5.35
C GLU A 134 -46.12 5.77 -4.84
N ILE A 135 -45.21 6.67 -4.44
CA ILE A 135 -45.54 8.06 -4.04
C ILE A 135 -46.26 8.80 -5.17
N GLU A 136 -45.79 8.68 -6.40
CA GLU A 136 -46.41 9.33 -7.56
C GLU A 136 -47.84 8.81 -7.80
N VAL A 137 -48.05 7.50 -7.72
CA VAL A 137 -49.39 6.89 -7.86
C VAL A 137 -50.35 7.35 -6.76
N GLU A 138 -49.89 7.41 -5.50
CA GLU A 138 -50.68 7.87 -4.37
C GLU A 138 -51.04 9.36 -4.49
N ARG A 139 -50.06 10.20 -4.87
CA ARG A 139 -50.28 11.62 -5.14
C ARG A 139 -51.29 11.84 -6.27
N GLU A 140 -51.18 11.08 -7.35
CA GLU A 140 -52.16 11.14 -8.45
C GLU A 140 -53.56 10.73 -8.00
N SER A 141 -53.69 9.71 -7.16
CA SER A 141 -54.98 9.27 -6.61
C SER A 141 -55.65 10.39 -5.80
N ILE A 142 -54.89 11.02 -4.89
CA ILE A 142 -55.32 12.16 -4.08
C ILE A 142 -55.72 13.33 -4.99
N GLN A 143 -54.86 13.71 -5.94
CA GLN A 143 -55.11 14.80 -6.87
C GLN A 143 -56.37 14.56 -7.72
N ARG A 144 -56.60 13.31 -8.14
CA ARG A 144 -57.78 12.92 -8.92
C ARG A 144 -59.07 13.09 -8.13
N GLU A 145 -59.10 12.70 -6.85
CA GLU A 145 -60.28 12.94 -6.00
C GLU A 145 -60.51 14.44 -5.74
N LEU A 146 -59.45 15.21 -5.46
CA LEU A 146 -59.54 16.67 -5.30
C LEU A 146 -60.09 17.36 -6.55
N SER A 147 -59.62 16.94 -7.74
CA SER A 147 -60.05 17.52 -9.02
C SER A 147 -61.53 17.31 -9.31
N LYS A 148 -62.16 16.29 -8.71
CA LYS A 148 -63.61 16.04 -8.86
C LYS A 148 -64.44 16.89 -7.91
N THR A 149 -63.93 17.21 -6.72
CA THR A 149 -64.73 17.85 -5.66
C THR A 149 -64.47 19.33 -5.47
N LEU A 150 -63.25 19.80 -5.72
CA LEU A 150 -62.93 21.23 -5.60
C LEU A 150 -63.71 22.11 -6.58
N PRO A 151 -63.93 21.72 -7.85
CA PRO A 151 -64.76 22.52 -8.77
C PRO A 151 -66.18 22.69 -8.26
N ASP A 152 -66.78 21.62 -7.72
CA ASP A 152 -68.15 21.63 -7.20
C ASP A 152 -68.29 22.60 -6.01
N VAL A 153 -67.31 22.62 -5.11
CA VAL A 153 -67.27 23.57 -3.98
C VAL A 153 -67.07 24.99 -4.49
N HIS A 154 -66.15 25.22 -5.42
CA HIS A 154 -65.90 26.55 -5.97
C HIS A 154 -67.14 27.09 -6.70
N GLU A 155 -67.75 26.29 -7.57
CA GLU A 155 -68.96 26.66 -8.31
C GLU A 155 -70.15 26.95 -7.37
N ALA A 156 -70.28 26.18 -6.29
CA ALA A 156 -71.34 26.40 -5.31
C ALA A 156 -71.08 27.64 -4.44
N THR A 157 -69.82 27.93 -4.09
CA THR A 157 -69.42 29.14 -3.38
C THR A 157 -69.61 30.39 -4.23
N GLU A 158 -69.25 30.34 -5.52
CA GLU A 158 -69.50 31.44 -6.46
C GLU A 158 -71.00 31.68 -6.66
N ALA A 159 -71.81 30.63 -6.68
CA ALA A 159 -73.26 30.76 -6.79
C ALA A 159 -73.87 31.56 -5.61
N LEU A 160 -73.25 31.55 -4.42
CA LEU A 160 -73.70 32.38 -3.29
C LEU A 160 -73.67 33.88 -3.60
N SER A 161 -72.78 34.33 -4.50
CA SER A 161 -72.73 35.72 -4.97
C SER A 161 -73.94 36.13 -5.81
N GLN A 162 -74.76 35.18 -6.28
CA GLN A 162 -76.02 35.44 -6.97
C GLN A 162 -77.15 35.84 -6.00
N ILE A 163 -76.97 35.62 -4.69
CA ILE A 163 -77.96 35.97 -3.67
C ILE A 163 -77.80 37.45 -3.29
N ASN A 164 -78.69 38.28 -3.83
CA ASN A 164 -78.79 39.70 -3.48
C ASN A 164 -79.68 39.94 -2.25
N LYS A 165 -79.60 41.17 -1.68
CA LYS A 165 -80.38 41.61 -0.51
C LYS A 165 -81.89 41.35 -0.64
N TYR A 166 -82.43 41.45 -1.85
CA TYR A 166 -83.85 41.14 -2.13
C TYR A 166 -84.22 39.70 -1.75
N HIS A 167 -83.41 38.72 -2.13
CA HIS A 167 -83.67 37.30 -1.85
C HIS A 167 -83.58 36.98 -0.34
N ILE A 168 -82.69 37.67 0.39
CA ILE A 168 -82.61 37.56 1.85
C ILE A 168 -83.85 38.15 2.52
N VAL A 169 -84.33 39.30 2.06
CA VAL A 169 -85.57 39.92 2.57
C VAL A 169 -86.78 39.05 2.27
N GLU A 170 -86.85 38.44 1.10
CA GLU A 170 -87.88 37.44 0.73
C GLU A 170 -87.86 36.24 1.68
N MET A 171 -86.69 35.67 1.98
CA MET A 171 -86.59 34.57 2.93
C MET A 171 -87.01 34.96 4.36
N LYS A 172 -86.75 36.22 4.77
CA LYS A 172 -87.12 36.73 6.09
C LYS A 172 -88.61 37.05 6.25
N SER A 173 -89.33 37.34 5.16
CA SER A 173 -90.74 37.74 5.21
C SER A 173 -91.69 36.57 5.46
N PHE A 174 -91.21 35.32 5.37
CA PHE A 174 -92.02 34.15 5.66
C PHE A 174 -92.34 34.01 7.15
N THR A 175 -93.57 34.35 7.54
CA THR A 175 -94.10 34.08 8.89
C THR A 175 -94.15 32.58 9.19
N ASN A 176 -94.50 31.78 8.18
CA ASN A 176 -94.40 30.32 8.17
C ASN A 176 -93.61 29.89 6.91
N PRO A 177 -92.33 29.52 7.03
CA PRO A 177 -91.52 29.21 5.86
C PRO A 177 -92.03 27.97 5.13
N PRO A 178 -92.01 27.96 3.79
CA PRO A 178 -92.19 26.75 3.00
C PRO A 178 -91.24 25.66 3.48
N GLN A 179 -91.70 24.41 3.47
CA GLN A 179 -90.93 23.26 3.98
C GLN A 179 -89.52 23.19 3.37
N LEU A 180 -89.41 23.43 2.06
CA LEU A 180 -88.14 23.46 1.32
C LEU A 180 -87.19 24.55 1.80
N VAL A 181 -87.69 25.77 2.00
CA VAL A 181 -86.90 26.91 2.52
C VAL A 181 -86.45 26.63 3.96
N ARG A 182 -87.33 26.06 4.78
CA ARG A 182 -87.01 25.65 6.16
C ARG A 182 -85.89 24.60 6.16
N LEU A 183 -86.01 23.57 5.32
CA LEU A 183 -85.07 22.45 5.26
C LEU A 183 -83.67 22.89 4.79
N ALA A 184 -83.59 23.73 3.76
CA ALA A 184 -82.33 24.33 3.30
C ALA A 184 -81.66 25.16 4.41
N MET A 185 -82.44 25.98 5.12
CA MET A 185 -81.91 26.84 6.16
C MET A 185 -81.51 26.06 7.43
N GLN A 186 -82.22 24.98 7.75
CA GLN A 186 -81.83 24.07 8.84
C GLN A 186 -80.46 23.43 8.57
N ALA A 187 -80.20 22.96 7.36
CA ALA A 187 -78.90 22.41 7.00
C ALA A 187 -77.76 23.44 7.12
N VAL A 188 -78.00 24.68 6.69
CA VAL A 188 -77.04 25.79 6.85
C VAL A 188 -76.84 26.18 8.33
N CYS A 189 -77.90 26.23 9.14
CA CYS A 189 -77.79 26.46 10.59
C CYS A 189 -76.89 25.42 11.26
N VAL A 190 -77.06 24.14 10.90
CA VAL A 190 -76.20 23.06 11.44
C VAL A 190 -74.75 23.26 11.00
N LEU A 191 -74.46 23.58 9.73
CA LEU A 191 -73.08 23.84 9.28
C LEU A 191 -72.43 25.02 10.01
N LEU A 192 -73.21 26.04 10.38
CA LEU A 192 -72.74 27.20 11.16
C LEU A 192 -72.69 26.94 12.68
N GLY A 193 -73.01 25.73 13.14
CA GLY A 193 -72.98 25.36 14.57
C GLY A 193 -74.12 25.97 15.41
N VAL A 194 -75.19 26.45 14.77
CA VAL A 194 -76.34 27.10 15.43
C VAL A 194 -77.52 26.11 15.50
N PRO A 195 -78.39 26.17 16.53
CA PRO A 195 -79.57 25.32 16.60
C PRO A 195 -80.46 25.45 15.33
N PRO A 196 -80.91 24.33 14.72
CA PRO A 196 -81.69 24.33 13.47
C PRO A 196 -83.17 24.71 13.69
N THR A 197 -83.40 25.83 14.37
CA THR A 197 -84.73 26.40 14.62
C THR A 197 -84.97 27.58 13.70
N TRP A 198 -86.24 27.86 13.36
CA TRP A 198 -86.56 28.98 12.47
C TRP A 198 -86.23 30.34 13.09
N SER A 199 -86.35 30.49 14.41
CA SER A 199 -85.94 31.70 15.12
C SER A 199 -84.45 32.00 14.96
N GLU A 200 -83.60 30.97 15.06
CA GLU A 200 -82.16 31.11 14.85
C GLU A 200 -81.81 31.31 13.38
N ALA A 201 -82.50 30.65 12.46
CA ALA A 201 -82.38 30.89 11.03
C ALA A 201 -82.66 32.36 10.66
N LEU A 202 -83.72 32.96 11.22
CA LEU A 202 -84.02 34.39 11.04
C LEU A 202 -82.92 35.29 11.62
N ARG A 203 -82.32 34.91 12.75
CA ARG A 203 -81.19 35.64 13.35
C ARG A 203 -79.96 35.61 12.45
N ILE A 204 -79.66 34.47 11.84
CA ILE A 204 -78.56 34.31 10.87
C ILE A 204 -78.85 35.12 9.59
N LEU A 205 -80.07 35.04 9.05
CA LEU A 205 -80.47 35.81 7.85
C LEU A 205 -80.53 37.32 8.10
N ALA A 206 -80.69 37.76 9.35
CA ALA A 206 -80.65 39.17 9.73
C ALA A 206 -79.22 39.74 9.77
N ASP A 207 -78.21 38.87 9.78
CA ASP A 207 -76.82 39.26 9.82
C ASP A 207 -76.33 39.77 8.45
N ILE A 208 -75.65 40.91 8.48
CA ILE A 208 -75.12 41.60 7.30
C ILE A 208 -73.97 40.79 6.67
N HIS A 209 -73.23 40.02 7.48
CA HIS A 209 -72.09 39.21 7.06
C HIS A 209 -72.47 37.76 6.74
N PHE A 210 -73.76 37.41 6.67
CA PHE A 210 -74.19 36.03 6.48
C PHE A 210 -73.58 35.37 5.22
N LEU A 211 -73.72 36.00 4.06
CA LEU A 211 -73.20 35.45 2.80
C LEU A 211 -71.66 35.47 2.72
N GLU A 212 -71.03 36.42 3.42
CA GLU A 212 -69.57 36.48 3.56
C GLU A 212 -69.07 35.27 4.37
N ARG A 213 -69.70 34.99 5.51
CA ARG A 213 -69.39 33.79 6.32
C ARG A 213 -69.58 32.48 5.58
N LEU A 214 -70.55 32.37 4.67
CA LEU A 214 -70.73 31.17 3.86
C LEU A 214 -69.64 31.02 2.79
N ARG A 215 -69.17 32.12 2.21
CA ARG A 215 -68.09 32.12 1.21
C ARG A 215 -66.72 31.84 1.83
N GLU A 216 -66.48 32.38 3.01
CA GLU A 216 -65.23 32.21 3.79
C GLU A 216 -65.28 30.98 4.71
N PHE A 217 -66.29 30.12 4.57
CA PHE A 217 -66.45 28.95 5.42
C PHE A 217 -65.26 27.99 5.26
N ASP A 218 -64.65 27.60 6.39
CA ASP A 218 -63.53 26.67 6.42
C ASP A 218 -64.01 25.24 6.14
N LYS A 219 -64.03 24.89 4.85
CA LYS A 219 -64.38 23.56 4.35
C LYS A 219 -63.46 22.43 4.84
N ASP A 220 -62.25 22.77 5.32
CA ASP A 220 -61.20 21.81 5.68
C ASP A 220 -61.24 21.44 7.18
N ARG A 221 -61.94 22.23 8.01
CA ARG A 221 -62.05 22.03 9.47
C ARG A 221 -63.49 21.79 9.94
N ILE A 222 -64.22 20.92 9.26
CA ILE A 222 -65.58 20.53 9.67
C ILE A 222 -65.52 19.35 10.65
N ASP A 223 -66.18 19.47 11.80
CA ASP A 223 -66.34 18.35 12.74
C ASP A 223 -67.17 17.21 12.12
N PRO A 224 -66.68 15.96 12.11
CA PRO A 224 -67.44 14.81 11.64
C PRO A 224 -68.84 14.66 12.26
N MET A 225 -69.01 15.01 13.54
CA MET A 225 -70.32 14.97 14.20
C MET A 225 -71.29 16.00 13.62
N LEU A 226 -70.78 17.18 13.25
CA LEU A 226 -71.56 18.22 12.60
C LEU A 226 -72.01 17.76 11.22
N MET A 227 -71.12 17.14 10.44
CA MET A 227 -71.42 16.68 9.10
C MET A 227 -72.47 15.55 9.08
N GLU A 228 -72.42 14.60 10.02
CA GLU A 228 -73.46 13.57 10.12
C GLU A 228 -74.84 14.18 10.44
N ARG A 229 -74.90 15.24 11.23
CA ARG A 229 -76.15 16.00 11.46
C ARG A 229 -76.63 16.72 10.20
N VAL A 230 -75.74 17.21 9.34
CA VAL A 230 -76.09 17.84 8.06
C VAL A 230 -76.62 16.79 7.07
N LYS A 231 -75.99 15.62 7.01
CA LYS A 231 -76.43 14.49 6.17
C LYS A 231 -77.86 14.05 6.47
N PHE A 232 -78.31 14.14 7.72
CA PHE A 232 -79.73 13.89 8.06
C PHE A 232 -80.71 14.74 7.25
N TYR A 233 -80.40 16.02 7.01
CA TYR A 233 -81.24 16.93 6.22
C TYR A 233 -81.03 16.73 4.72
N VAL A 234 -79.78 16.49 4.29
CA VAL A 234 -79.41 16.30 2.88
C VAL A 234 -79.99 15.00 2.30
N ASN A 235 -80.13 13.95 3.11
CA ASN A 235 -80.71 12.67 2.69
C ASN A 235 -82.25 12.69 2.59
N HIS A 236 -82.90 13.81 2.93
CA HIS A 236 -84.33 13.95 2.78
C HIS A 236 -84.71 14.01 1.27
N PRO A 237 -85.75 13.31 0.80
CA PRO A 237 -86.09 13.25 -0.63
C PRO A 237 -86.41 14.61 -1.25
N ASP A 238 -86.92 15.54 -0.45
CA ASP A 238 -87.20 16.91 -0.87
C ASP A 238 -85.95 17.80 -0.95
N PHE A 239 -84.79 17.36 -0.43
CA PHE A 239 -83.53 18.11 -0.44
C PHE A 239 -82.80 17.92 -1.79
N SER A 240 -83.39 18.46 -2.86
CA SER A 240 -82.81 18.43 -4.19
C SER A 240 -82.81 19.82 -4.82
N MET A 241 -81.86 20.09 -5.72
CA MET A 241 -81.80 21.37 -6.43
C MET A 241 -83.08 21.63 -7.25
N GLU A 242 -83.68 20.59 -7.81
CA GLU A 242 -84.90 20.68 -8.61
C GLU A 242 -86.12 21.08 -7.76
N ASN A 243 -86.26 20.47 -6.58
CA ASN A 243 -87.33 20.81 -5.65
C ASN A 243 -87.15 22.21 -5.06
N MET A 244 -85.93 22.56 -4.64
CA MET A 244 -85.60 23.86 -4.06
C MET A 244 -85.78 25.02 -5.05
N ARG A 245 -85.57 24.78 -6.35
CA ARG A 245 -85.82 25.76 -7.42
C ARG A 245 -87.27 26.23 -7.49
N ARG A 246 -88.22 25.36 -7.11
CA ARG A 246 -89.65 25.71 -7.04
C ARG A 246 -89.98 26.59 -5.85
N ALA A 247 -89.12 26.63 -4.83
CA ALA A 247 -89.33 27.42 -3.62
C ALA A 247 -88.71 28.82 -3.72
N SER A 248 -87.39 28.91 -3.96
CA SER A 248 -86.73 30.20 -4.17
C SER A 248 -85.32 30.04 -4.77
N LEU A 249 -84.82 31.10 -5.41
CA LEU A 249 -83.43 31.13 -5.90
C LEU A 249 -82.44 30.93 -4.74
N ALA A 250 -82.62 31.66 -3.63
CA ALA A 250 -81.72 31.56 -2.48
C ALA A 250 -81.73 30.17 -1.83
N SER A 251 -82.88 29.48 -1.73
CA SER A 251 -82.93 28.11 -1.21
C SER A 251 -82.22 27.11 -2.13
N THR A 252 -82.28 27.32 -3.45
CA THR A 252 -81.56 26.51 -4.45
C THR A 252 -80.06 26.67 -4.32
N THR A 253 -79.58 27.91 -4.23
CA THR A 253 -78.15 28.23 -4.10
C THR A 253 -77.58 27.72 -2.77
N LEU A 254 -78.31 27.90 -1.67
CA LEU A 254 -77.91 27.35 -0.36
C LEU A 254 -77.90 25.81 -0.39
N CYS A 255 -78.88 25.17 -1.02
CA CYS A 255 -78.89 23.72 -1.22
C CYS A 255 -77.67 23.23 -2.02
N LYS A 256 -77.34 23.90 -3.13
CA LYS A 256 -76.14 23.60 -3.94
C LYS A 256 -74.86 23.65 -3.09
N TRP A 257 -74.72 24.70 -2.29
CA TRP A 257 -73.57 24.91 -1.41
C TRP A 257 -73.44 23.83 -0.33
N VAL A 258 -74.54 23.51 0.36
CA VAL A 258 -74.57 22.42 1.35
C VAL A 258 -74.20 21.08 0.69
N LEU A 259 -74.79 20.75 -0.46
CA LEU A 259 -74.50 19.51 -1.19
C LEU A 259 -73.03 19.41 -1.62
N ALA A 260 -72.45 20.50 -2.11
CA ALA A 260 -71.03 20.54 -2.50
C ALA A 260 -70.11 20.32 -1.30
N LEU A 261 -70.41 20.91 -0.14
CA LEU A 261 -69.64 20.70 1.10
C LEU A 261 -69.75 19.27 1.63
N VAL A 262 -70.93 18.63 1.59
CA VAL A 262 -71.07 17.22 1.98
C VAL A 262 -70.23 16.32 1.05
N ARG A 263 -70.29 16.55 -0.26
CA ARG A 263 -69.51 15.77 -1.25
C ARG A 263 -68.01 15.96 -1.06
N TYR A 264 -67.56 17.17 -0.76
CA TYR A 264 -66.16 17.46 -0.43
C TYR A 264 -65.71 16.76 0.85
N PHE A 265 -66.50 16.84 1.92
CA PHE A 265 -66.19 16.18 3.18
C PHE A 265 -66.07 14.66 3.02
N ASP A 266 -67.00 14.04 2.29
CA ASP A 266 -66.96 12.60 2.02
C ASP A 266 -65.74 12.20 1.18
N ALA A 267 -65.33 13.03 0.21
CA ALA A 267 -64.09 12.80 -0.53
C ALA A 267 -62.84 12.94 0.35
N MET A 268 -62.75 13.98 1.20
CA MET A 268 -61.66 14.16 2.16
C MET A 268 -61.57 12.98 3.14
N LYS A 269 -62.72 12.47 3.62
CA LYS A 269 -62.76 11.26 4.46
C LYS A 269 -62.26 10.01 3.74
N ARG A 270 -62.57 9.85 2.44
CA ARG A 270 -62.03 8.75 1.61
C ARG A 270 -60.54 8.89 1.35
N MET A 271 -60.03 10.11 1.22
CA MET A 271 -58.62 10.38 0.93
C MET A 271 -57.73 10.36 2.18
N ALA A 272 -58.28 10.59 3.37
CA ALA A 272 -57.54 10.57 4.63
C ALA A 272 -56.62 9.35 4.82
N PRO A 273 -57.05 8.09 4.59
CA PRO A 273 -56.15 6.94 4.69
C PRO A 273 -55.02 6.97 3.65
N THR A 274 -55.30 7.42 2.42
CA THR A 274 -54.28 7.54 1.37
C THR A 274 -53.28 8.67 1.69
N GLN A 275 -53.73 9.76 2.31
CA GLN A 275 -52.84 10.84 2.77
C GLN A 275 -51.91 10.37 3.88
N GLN A 276 -52.43 9.61 4.86
CA GLN A 276 -51.59 9.04 5.92
C GLN A 276 -50.58 8.04 5.37
N LEU A 277 -50.99 7.20 4.41
CA LEU A 277 -50.08 6.29 3.73
C LEU A 277 -48.99 7.05 2.99
N LEU A 278 -49.36 8.09 2.23
CA LEU A 278 -48.43 8.93 1.50
C LEU A 278 -47.38 9.58 2.41
N GLU A 279 -47.79 10.13 3.55
CA GLU A 279 -46.86 10.70 4.52
C GLU A 279 -45.86 9.67 5.06
N GLU A 280 -46.31 8.44 5.31
CA GLU A 280 -45.42 7.37 5.77
C GLU A 280 -44.47 6.92 4.64
N THR A 281 -44.98 6.72 3.43
CA THR A 281 -44.18 6.34 2.26
C THR A 281 -43.13 7.41 1.94
N GLU A 282 -43.48 8.70 2.04
CA GLU A 282 -42.55 9.83 1.86
C GLU A 282 -41.44 9.86 2.94
N ARG A 283 -41.77 9.52 4.20
CA ARG A 283 -40.76 9.38 5.25
C ARG A 283 -39.80 8.23 4.96
N GLN A 284 -40.33 7.07 4.56
CA GLN A 284 -39.51 5.92 4.17
C GLN A 284 -38.61 6.24 2.98
N PHE A 285 -39.16 6.91 1.95
CA PHE A 285 -38.40 7.40 0.81
C PHE A 285 -37.24 8.28 1.24
N HIS A 286 -37.46 9.25 2.13
CA HIS A 286 -36.41 10.16 2.57
C HIS A 286 -35.25 9.42 3.27
N ILE A 287 -35.56 8.41 4.09
CA ILE A 287 -34.55 7.59 4.76
C ILE A 287 -33.71 6.81 3.75
N VAL A 288 -34.37 6.17 2.77
CA VAL A 288 -33.70 5.40 1.72
C VAL A 288 -32.87 6.32 0.82
N GLU A 289 -33.40 7.48 0.43
CA GLU A 289 -32.71 8.46 -0.40
C GLU A 289 -31.43 8.98 0.27
N GLN A 290 -31.47 9.27 1.58
CA GLN A 290 -30.28 9.64 2.34
C GLN A 290 -29.23 8.52 2.36
N ARG A 291 -29.66 7.27 2.51
CA ARG A 291 -28.75 6.11 2.46
C ARG A 291 -28.09 5.98 1.09
N VAL A 292 -28.86 6.05 0.01
CA VAL A 292 -28.34 6.00 -1.37
C VAL A 292 -27.34 7.13 -1.62
N LYS A 293 -27.62 8.36 -1.16
CA LYS A 293 -26.68 9.49 -1.25
C LYS A 293 -25.38 9.22 -0.49
N ALA A 294 -25.44 8.61 0.70
CA ALA A 294 -24.27 8.26 1.48
C ALA A 294 -23.45 7.13 0.83
N GLU A 295 -24.11 6.09 0.31
CA GLU A 295 -23.45 4.99 -0.40
C GLU A 295 -22.79 5.46 -1.69
N LYS A 296 -23.42 6.36 -2.44
CA LYS A 296 -22.83 6.96 -3.64
C LYS A 296 -21.52 7.68 -3.34
N ARG A 297 -21.44 8.43 -2.22
CA ARG A 297 -20.19 9.09 -1.80
C ARG A 297 -19.10 8.07 -1.48
N LYS A 298 -19.44 7.02 -0.72
CA LYS A 298 -18.50 5.93 -0.41
C LYS A 298 -17.99 5.24 -1.68
N LEU A 299 -18.88 5.01 -2.66
CA LEU A 299 -18.50 4.38 -3.94
C LEU A 299 -17.48 5.25 -4.70
N VAL A 300 -17.71 6.57 -4.77
CA VAL A 300 -16.75 7.51 -5.38
C VAL A 300 -15.40 7.47 -4.66
N ASP A 301 -15.39 7.45 -3.32
CA ASP A 301 -14.15 7.36 -2.55
C ASP A 301 -13.38 6.06 -2.84
N ILE A 302 -14.10 4.93 -2.97
CA ILE A 302 -13.51 3.63 -3.33
C ILE A 302 -12.93 3.69 -4.75
N GLU A 303 -13.66 4.23 -5.73
CA GLU A 303 -13.20 4.38 -7.12
C GLU A 303 -11.93 5.24 -7.22
N VAL A 304 -11.84 6.34 -6.46
CA VAL A 304 -10.65 7.19 -6.38
C VAL A 304 -9.46 6.42 -5.82
N ASN A 305 -9.64 5.73 -4.68
CA ASN A 305 -8.58 4.93 -4.06
C ASN A 305 -8.07 3.82 -5.01
N LEU A 306 -8.99 3.20 -5.74
CA LEU A 306 -8.68 2.13 -6.68
C LEU A 306 -7.91 2.68 -7.91
N ALA A 307 -8.26 3.87 -8.40
CA ALA A 307 -7.51 4.55 -9.45
C ALA A 307 -6.07 4.88 -9.01
N GLU A 308 -5.88 5.41 -7.79
CA GLU A 308 -4.55 5.66 -7.24
C GLU A 308 -3.74 4.36 -7.11
N LEU A 309 -4.37 3.28 -6.66
CA LEU A 309 -3.73 1.99 -6.50
C LEU A 309 -3.31 1.40 -7.85
N ARG A 310 -4.14 1.56 -8.90
CA ARG A 310 -3.79 1.16 -10.28
C ARG A 310 -2.58 1.93 -10.81
N ILE A 311 -2.50 3.24 -10.54
CA ILE A 311 -1.33 4.06 -10.91
C ILE A 311 -0.07 3.55 -10.19
N LYS A 312 -0.15 3.32 -8.88
CA LYS A 312 0.99 2.78 -8.09
C LYS A 312 1.42 1.39 -8.58
N HIS A 313 0.47 0.52 -8.91
CA HIS A 313 0.79 -0.80 -9.45
C HIS A 313 1.50 -0.71 -10.81
N ALA A 314 1.03 0.17 -11.71
CA ALA A 314 1.69 0.41 -12.99
C ALA A 314 3.12 0.95 -12.83
N GLN A 315 3.35 1.85 -11.87
CA GLN A 315 4.69 2.35 -11.53
C GLN A 315 5.60 1.24 -11.02
N ASN A 316 5.08 0.37 -10.14
CA ASN A 316 5.85 -0.77 -9.61
C ASN A 316 6.20 -1.77 -10.72
N LEU A 317 5.27 -2.07 -11.63
CA LEU A 317 5.52 -2.93 -12.79
C LEU A 317 6.61 -2.36 -13.71
N GLN A 318 6.56 -1.05 -13.97
CA GLN A 318 7.58 -0.40 -14.77
C GLN A 318 8.96 -0.50 -14.10
N HIS A 319 9.02 -0.22 -12.79
CA HIS A 319 10.25 -0.31 -12.02
C HIS A 319 10.82 -1.72 -11.98
N GLU A 320 9.99 -2.74 -11.79
CA GLU A 320 10.40 -4.15 -11.84
C GLU A 320 10.97 -4.51 -13.21
N SER A 321 10.28 -4.14 -14.31
CA SER A 321 10.73 -4.40 -15.68
C SER A 321 12.08 -3.73 -15.98
N GLU A 322 12.31 -2.49 -15.51
CA GLU A 322 13.59 -1.79 -15.66
C GLU A 322 14.74 -2.54 -14.96
N LEU A 323 14.48 -3.07 -13.76
CA LEU A 323 15.44 -3.88 -13.03
C LEU A 323 15.67 -5.26 -13.70
N GLN A 324 14.63 -5.92 -14.19
CA GLN A 324 14.75 -7.22 -14.90
C GLN A 324 15.62 -7.12 -16.15
N ARG A 325 15.44 -6.08 -16.98
CA ARG A 325 16.25 -5.89 -18.22
C ARG A 325 17.75 -5.87 -17.96
N THR A 326 18.15 -5.39 -16.80
CA THR A 326 19.55 -5.25 -16.42
C THR A 326 20.05 -6.42 -15.58
N GLN A 327 19.17 -7.31 -15.11
CA GLN A 327 19.49 -8.40 -14.20
C GLN A 327 20.35 -9.48 -14.85
N GLU A 328 20.03 -9.94 -16.06
CA GLU A 328 20.82 -11.00 -16.73
C GLU A 328 22.28 -10.58 -16.94
N THR A 329 22.48 -9.34 -17.42
CA THR A 329 23.81 -8.77 -17.63
C THR A 329 24.56 -8.63 -16.32
N ARG A 330 23.88 -8.19 -15.26
CA ARG A 330 24.45 -8.07 -13.90
C ARG A 330 24.85 -9.43 -13.32
N MET A 331 24.01 -10.46 -13.45
CA MET A 331 24.30 -11.81 -12.96
C MET A 331 25.52 -12.41 -13.66
N ARG A 332 25.62 -12.25 -14.99
CA ARG A 332 26.80 -12.66 -15.76
C ARG A 332 28.05 -11.91 -15.29
N TRP A 333 27.95 -10.60 -15.09
CA TRP A 333 29.06 -9.77 -14.61
C TRP A 333 29.50 -10.18 -13.19
N LYS A 334 28.56 -10.36 -12.25
CA LYS A 334 28.83 -10.84 -10.88
C LYS A 334 29.60 -12.14 -10.87
N SER A 335 29.15 -13.13 -11.65
CA SER A 335 29.83 -14.42 -11.79
C SER A 335 31.25 -14.26 -12.36
N SER A 336 31.42 -13.42 -13.39
CA SER A 336 32.75 -13.14 -13.96
C SER A 336 33.69 -12.47 -12.95
N VAL A 337 33.22 -11.50 -12.16
CA VAL A 337 34.03 -10.82 -11.14
C VAL A 337 34.38 -11.76 -9.99
N ALA A 338 33.45 -12.62 -9.57
CA ALA A 338 33.70 -13.63 -8.55
C ALA A 338 34.76 -14.65 -9.02
N ASN A 339 34.65 -15.14 -10.26
CA ASN A 339 35.65 -16.03 -10.85
C ASN A 339 37.03 -15.36 -10.92
N PHE A 340 37.10 -14.10 -11.35
CA PHE A 340 38.34 -13.34 -11.37
C PHE A 340 38.92 -13.13 -9.96
N GLY A 341 38.07 -12.88 -8.96
CA GLY A 341 38.46 -12.81 -7.55
C GLY A 341 39.07 -14.12 -7.04
N ASN A 342 38.49 -15.27 -7.40
CA ASN A 342 39.02 -16.59 -7.07
C ASN A 342 40.40 -16.82 -7.67
N VAL A 343 40.60 -16.43 -8.94
CA VAL A 343 41.91 -16.50 -9.59
C VAL A 343 42.92 -15.61 -8.84
N ILE A 344 42.60 -14.34 -8.57
CA ILE A 344 43.49 -13.45 -7.81
C ILE A 344 43.86 -14.03 -6.45
N LYS A 345 42.88 -14.66 -5.76
CA LYS A 345 43.12 -15.30 -4.48
C LYS A 345 44.13 -16.44 -4.61
N GLN A 346 43.99 -17.31 -5.60
CA GLN A 346 44.98 -18.37 -5.87
C GLN A 346 46.38 -17.80 -6.10
N TRP A 347 46.51 -16.75 -6.93
CA TRP A 347 47.79 -16.08 -7.15
C TRP A 347 48.35 -15.47 -5.87
N TYR A 348 47.49 -14.87 -5.03
CA TYR A 348 47.88 -14.34 -3.73
C TYR A 348 48.43 -15.43 -2.82
N ASP A 349 47.72 -16.55 -2.70
CA ASP A 349 48.10 -17.68 -1.86
C ASP A 349 49.46 -18.27 -2.30
N ILE A 350 49.65 -18.49 -3.61
CA ILE A 350 50.93 -18.97 -4.18
C ILE A 350 52.06 -17.96 -3.94
N THR A 351 51.79 -16.67 -4.14
CA THR A 351 52.80 -15.62 -3.94
C THR A 351 53.19 -15.52 -2.47
N LYS A 352 52.23 -15.74 -1.57
CA LYS A 352 52.44 -15.70 -0.13
C LYS A 352 53.30 -16.89 0.33
N GLU A 353 52.98 -18.09 -0.13
CA GLU A 353 53.80 -19.28 0.11
C GLU A 353 55.25 -19.07 -0.38
N ARG A 354 55.41 -18.44 -1.56
CA ARG A 354 56.74 -18.09 -2.07
C ARG A 354 57.46 -17.05 -1.20
N GLN A 355 56.74 -16.04 -0.70
CA GLN A 355 57.28 -15.03 0.21
C GLN A 355 57.78 -15.68 1.51
N GLU A 356 56.99 -16.59 2.09
CA GLU A 356 57.37 -17.35 3.29
C GLU A 356 58.64 -18.19 3.04
N THR A 357 58.75 -18.82 1.88
CA THR A 357 59.96 -19.56 1.46
C THR A 357 61.19 -18.65 1.36
N VAL A 358 61.06 -17.47 0.75
CA VAL A 358 62.16 -16.50 0.61
C VAL A 358 62.58 -15.95 1.98
N ASP A 359 61.63 -15.67 2.86
CA ASP A 359 61.93 -15.21 4.22
C ASP A 359 62.66 -16.30 5.02
N GLN A 360 62.28 -17.56 4.85
CA GLN A 360 63.01 -18.69 5.42
C GLN A 360 64.45 -18.80 4.90
N GLN A 361 64.66 -18.63 3.59
CA GLN A 361 66.00 -18.60 2.98
C GLN A 361 66.83 -17.42 3.50
N ARG A 362 66.21 -16.26 3.78
CA ARG A 362 66.90 -15.10 4.35
C ARG A 362 67.37 -15.35 5.78
N ILE A 363 66.59 -16.07 6.58
CA ILE A 363 66.96 -16.47 7.94
C ILE A 363 68.17 -17.43 7.89
N ASN A 364 68.15 -18.41 6.98
CA ASN A 364 69.16 -19.46 6.88
C ASN A 364 70.43 -19.06 6.09
N LEU A 365 70.39 -17.92 5.37
CA LEU A 365 71.43 -17.45 4.47
C LEU A 365 72.85 -17.45 5.08
N LEU A 366 72.98 -17.03 6.34
CA LEU A 366 74.27 -17.00 7.04
C LEU A 366 74.87 -18.41 7.18
N GLY A 367 74.04 -19.40 7.51
CA GLY A 367 74.46 -20.80 7.62
C GLY A 367 74.75 -21.41 6.26
N ASP A 368 73.87 -21.22 5.27
CA ASP A 368 74.02 -21.76 3.92
C ASP A 368 75.33 -21.27 3.28
N CYS A 369 75.61 -19.97 3.34
CA CYS A 369 76.84 -19.40 2.82
C CYS A 369 78.09 -19.92 3.56
N ALA A 370 78.00 -20.18 4.87
CA ALA A 370 79.10 -20.73 5.64
C ALA A 370 79.39 -22.19 5.25
N ILE A 371 78.35 -23.02 5.06
CA ILE A 371 78.47 -24.40 4.60
C ILE A 371 79.06 -24.45 3.19
N ILE A 372 78.51 -23.67 2.24
CA ILE A 372 78.98 -23.64 0.85
C ILE A 372 80.43 -23.16 0.77
N ALA A 373 80.80 -22.09 1.50
CA ALA A 373 82.18 -21.62 1.54
C ALA A 373 83.13 -22.69 2.07
N THR A 374 82.70 -23.47 3.06
CA THR A 374 83.49 -24.59 3.61
C THR A 374 83.63 -25.71 2.59
N LEU A 375 82.55 -26.09 1.90
CA LEU A 375 82.59 -27.11 0.84
C LEU A 375 83.46 -26.70 -0.36
N ILE A 376 83.46 -25.43 -0.74
CA ILE A 376 84.30 -24.94 -1.85
C ILE A 376 85.80 -25.04 -1.48
N ILE A 377 86.16 -24.65 -0.25
CA ILE A 377 87.57 -24.62 0.18
C ILE A 377 88.09 -25.99 0.58
N PHE A 378 87.29 -26.78 1.30
CA PHE A 378 87.73 -28.07 1.88
C PHE A 378 87.17 -29.28 1.15
N GLY A 379 86.01 -29.16 0.50
CA GLY A 379 85.32 -30.30 -0.11
C GLY A 379 86.12 -30.92 -1.26
N ALA A 380 86.93 -30.16 -1.99
CA ALA A 380 87.76 -30.71 -3.07
C ALA A 380 88.77 -31.77 -2.60
N GLU A 381 89.22 -31.69 -1.34
CA GLU A 381 90.21 -32.61 -0.75
C GLU A 381 89.55 -33.84 -0.08
N ILE A 382 88.22 -33.86 0.02
CA ILE A 382 87.44 -34.88 0.76
C ILE A 382 86.70 -35.79 -0.22
N ARG A 383 86.58 -37.09 0.09
CA ARG A 383 85.81 -38.06 -0.72
C ARG A 383 84.31 -37.78 -0.67
N HIS A 384 83.56 -38.18 -1.70
CA HIS A 384 82.13 -37.85 -1.81
C HIS A 384 81.31 -38.23 -0.57
N GLU A 385 81.52 -39.45 -0.05
CA GLU A 385 80.82 -40.00 1.13
C GLU A 385 81.11 -39.20 2.42
N GLU A 386 82.30 -38.63 2.54
CA GLU A 386 82.73 -37.84 3.71
C GLU A 386 82.26 -36.38 3.64
N ARG A 387 81.97 -35.86 2.44
CA ARG A 387 81.39 -34.52 2.25
C ARG A 387 79.97 -34.44 2.83
N GLU A 388 79.19 -35.50 2.72
CA GLU A 388 77.82 -35.55 3.26
C GLU A 388 77.83 -35.53 4.79
N GLN A 389 78.71 -36.34 5.41
CA GLN A 389 78.90 -36.34 6.87
C GLN A 389 79.39 -34.98 7.39
N LEU A 390 80.29 -34.33 6.66
CA LEU A 390 80.78 -32.98 6.96
C LEU A 390 79.62 -31.98 7.01
N VAL A 391 78.74 -31.97 5.99
CA VAL A 391 77.58 -31.07 5.93
C VAL A 391 76.61 -31.34 7.10
N LEU A 392 76.33 -32.60 7.40
CA LEU A 392 75.42 -32.97 8.50
C LEU A 392 75.94 -32.50 9.87
N GLN A 393 77.22 -32.74 10.16
CA GLN A 393 77.84 -32.25 11.40
C GLN A 393 77.84 -30.73 11.49
N TYR A 394 77.96 -30.03 10.36
CA TYR A 394 77.88 -28.58 10.31
C TYR A 394 76.48 -28.04 10.55
N VAL A 395 75.47 -28.61 9.92
CA VAL A 395 74.08 -28.23 10.13
C VAL A 395 73.74 -28.39 11.61
N GLU A 396 74.15 -29.50 12.23
CA GLU A 396 73.94 -29.73 13.67
C GLU A 396 74.64 -28.67 14.54
N SER A 397 75.90 -28.35 14.23
CA SER A 397 76.65 -27.31 14.95
C SER A 397 76.03 -25.91 14.78
N LEU A 398 75.50 -25.60 13.59
CA LEU A 398 74.87 -24.30 13.31
C LEU A 398 73.48 -24.18 13.95
N CYS A 399 72.72 -25.28 14.01
CA CYS A 399 71.46 -25.36 14.77
C CYS A 399 71.69 -25.16 16.27
N ARG A 400 72.72 -25.80 16.86
CA ARG A 400 73.10 -25.58 18.28
C ARG A 400 73.48 -24.12 18.55
N GLY A 401 74.06 -23.43 17.56
CA GLY A 401 74.41 -22.02 17.62
C GLY A 401 73.26 -21.03 17.34
N ARG A 402 72.04 -21.50 17.07
CA ARG A 402 70.87 -20.69 16.64
C ARG A 402 71.10 -19.83 15.39
N LEU A 403 72.06 -20.20 14.55
CA LEU A 403 72.36 -19.51 13.29
C LEU A 403 71.70 -20.17 12.08
N TYR A 404 70.92 -21.24 12.33
CA TYR A 404 70.22 -22.01 11.32
C TYR A 404 68.89 -22.50 11.89
N SER A 405 67.80 -22.27 11.16
CA SER A 405 66.48 -22.80 11.53
C SER A 405 66.11 -23.95 10.59
N ASN A 406 66.03 -25.16 11.14
CA ASN A 406 65.49 -26.33 10.44
C ASN A 406 63.96 -26.18 10.40
N ALA A 407 63.45 -25.45 9.41
CA ALA A 407 62.02 -25.47 9.09
C ALA A 407 61.67 -26.53 8.03
N GLN A 408 62.67 -27.12 7.37
CA GLN A 408 62.52 -28.35 6.61
C GLN A 408 63.71 -29.26 6.97
N GLY A 409 63.40 -30.45 7.47
CA GLY A 409 64.38 -31.53 7.57
C GLY A 409 64.85 -31.97 6.18
N PRO A 410 65.84 -32.88 6.11
CA PRO A 410 66.45 -33.31 4.85
C PRO A 410 65.44 -33.72 3.78
#